data_AF-A0A524MJZ3-F1
#
_entry.id   AF-A0A524MJZ3-F1
#
_cell.length_a   1.000
_cell.length_b   1.000
_cell.length_c   1.000
_cell.angle_alpha   90.00
_cell.angle_beta   90.00
_cell.angle_gamma   90.00
#
_symmetry.space_group_name_H-M   'P 1'
#
loop_
_entity.id
_entity.type
_entity.pdbx_description
1 polymer ?
#
loop_
_entity_poly.entity_id
_entity_poly.type
_entity_poly.pdbx_seq_one_letter_code
_entity_poly.pdbx_strand_id
1 'polypeptide(L)'
;MNIQLRKKQKGSMLLEALIAILIFSMGILALMGMQATAINTVSESKYRSDAGFLANRIIGQIWADRANLASFACNPCTTTGTGNVDTRAWATEIQSGALQLPGVTDAANQPIITLGASNQVQVQLFWQAPNATAQRNHLVIAYING
;
A
#
# COMPACT_ATOMS: atom_id res chain seq x y z
N MET A 1 74.48 -9.60 27.79
CA MET A 1 73.43 -10.16 28.68
C MET A 1 72.13 -9.42 28.38
N ASN A 2 71.24 -9.99 27.56
CA ASN A 2 69.99 -9.32 27.15
C ASN A 2 68.87 -9.67 28.13
N ILE A 3 68.37 -8.68 28.88
CA ILE A 3 67.26 -8.83 29.81
C ILE A 3 65.96 -8.60 29.03
N GLN A 4 65.21 -9.68 28.79
CA GLN A 4 63.87 -9.63 28.21
C GLN A 4 62.85 -9.28 29.31
N LEU A 5 62.35 -8.05 29.31
CA LEU A 5 61.27 -7.59 30.21
C LEU A 5 59.93 -8.19 29.76
N ARG A 6 59.43 -9.20 30.48
CA ARG A 6 58.07 -9.73 30.27
C ARG A 6 57.02 -8.67 30.66
N LYS A 7 56.32 -8.13 29.66
CA LYS A 7 55.11 -7.31 29.88
C LYS A 7 54.04 -8.16 30.59
N LYS A 8 53.55 -7.70 31.74
CA LYS A 8 52.37 -8.26 32.41
C LYS A 8 51.12 -7.91 31.59
N GLN A 9 50.52 -8.90 30.95
CA GLN A 9 49.23 -8.78 30.27
C GLN A 9 48.16 -8.50 31.34
N LYS A 10 47.56 -7.31 31.32
CA LYS A 10 46.41 -6.97 32.19
C LYS A 10 45.14 -7.34 31.44
N GLY A 11 44.49 -8.43 31.84
CA GLY A 11 43.32 -8.95 31.15
C GLY A 11 42.05 -8.12 31.40
N SER A 12 41.48 -7.57 30.34
CA SER A 12 40.10 -7.02 30.28
C SER A 12 39.22 -7.77 29.27
N MET A 13 39.63 -8.96 28.83
CA MET A 13 39.02 -9.72 27.74
C MET A 13 37.50 -9.90 27.88
N LEU A 14 37.02 -10.16 29.10
CA LEU A 14 35.59 -10.36 29.36
C LEU A 14 34.81 -9.05 29.19
N LEU A 15 35.38 -7.92 29.62
CA LEU A 15 34.78 -6.60 29.46
C LEU A 15 34.78 -6.18 27.98
N GLU A 16 35.86 -6.42 27.24
CA GLU A 16 35.93 -6.14 25.80
C GLU A 16 34.90 -6.97 25.02
N ALA A 17 34.77 -8.27 25.32
CA ALA A 17 33.76 -9.12 24.69
C ALA A 17 32.33 -8.64 24.98
N LEU A 18 32.05 -8.22 26.21
CA LEU A 18 30.73 -7.72 26.60
C LEU A 18 30.40 -6.39 25.92
N ILE A 19 31.38 -5.47 25.81
CA ILE A 19 31.23 -4.22 25.06
C ILE A 19 31.02 -4.50 23.56
N ALA A 20 31.78 -5.44 22.98
CA ALA A 20 31.63 -5.80 21.58
C ALA A 20 30.23 -6.37 21.29
N ILE A 21 29.73 -7.28 22.13
CA ILE A 21 28.36 -7.84 22.01
C ILE A 21 27.32 -6.73 22.19
N LEU A 22 27.51 -5.82 23.15
CA LEU A 22 26.61 -4.70 23.38
C LEU A 22 26.50 -3.82 22.13
N ILE A 23 27.63 -3.35 21.59
CA ILE A 23 27.64 -2.48 20.40
C ILE A 23 27.05 -3.22 19.20
N PHE A 24 27.39 -4.49 19.02
CA PHE A 24 26.87 -5.31 17.93
C PHE A 24 25.34 -5.50 18.02
N SER A 25 24.82 -5.77 19.22
CA SER A 25 23.36 -5.92 19.44
C SER A 25 22.60 -4.62 19.17
N MET A 26 23.15 -3.45 19.55
CA MET A 26 22.58 -2.15 19.19
C MET A 26 22.56 -1.94 17.68
N GLY A 27 23.63 -2.36 16.98
CA GLY A 27 23.70 -2.31 15.51
C GLY A 27 22.60 -3.14 14.84
N ILE A 28 22.34 -4.36 15.32
CA ILE A 28 21.26 -5.21 14.79
C ILE A 28 19.90 -4.56 15.01
N LEU A 29 19.62 -4.04 16.21
CA LEU A 29 18.35 -3.37 16.51
C LEU A 29 18.12 -2.16 15.59
N ALA A 30 19.15 -1.35 15.35
CA ALA A 30 19.07 -0.22 14.43
C ALA A 30 18.74 -0.66 13.00
N LEU A 31 19.39 -1.73 12.52
CA LEU A 31 19.11 -2.30 11.19
C LEU A 31 17.69 -2.85 11.09
N MET A 32 17.20 -3.57 12.12
CA MET A 32 15.84 -4.09 12.13
C MET A 32 14.80 -2.97 12.11
N GLY A 33 15.04 -1.87 12.83
CA GLY A 33 14.19 -0.68 12.80
C GLY A 33 14.08 -0.10 11.39
N MET A 34 15.20 0.04 10.67
CA MET A 34 15.20 0.51 9.27
C MET A 34 14.56 -0.48 8.30
N GLN A 35 14.74 -1.79 8.51
CA GLN A 35 14.09 -2.81 7.68
C GLN A 35 12.56 -2.76 7.85
N ALA A 36 12.07 -2.59 9.08
CA ALA A 36 10.64 -2.47 9.33
C ALA A 36 10.04 -1.23 8.62
N THR A 37 10.72 -0.09 8.63
CA THR A 37 10.24 1.10 7.91
C THR A 37 10.27 0.90 6.39
N ALA A 38 11.33 0.28 5.85
CA ALA A 38 11.43 -0.03 4.43
C ALA A 38 10.31 -0.97 3.94
N ILE A 39 9.94 -1.98 4.73
CA ILE A 39 8.82 -2.88 4.38
C ILE A 39 7.50 -2.12 4.29
N ASN A 40 7.27 -1.18 5.21
CA ASN A 40 6.06 -0.36 5.22
C ASN A 40 5.99 0.56 3.99
N THR A 41 7.12 1.20 3.60
CA THR A 41 7.14 2.07 2.42
C THR A 41 6.94 1.30 1.11
N VAL A 42 7.49 0.09 1.01
CA VAL A 42 7.25 -0.81 -0.13
C VAL A 42 5.78 -1.23 -0.20
N SER A 43 5.18 -1.61 0.93
CA SER A 43 3.76 -1.99 1.00
C SER A 43 2.85 -0.84 0.57
N GLU A 44 3.09 0.36 1.06
CA GLU A 44 2.35 1.57 0.65
C GLU A 44 2.50 1.87 -0.85
N SER A 45 3.69 1.69 -1.41
CA SER A 45 3.94 1.87 -2.85
C SER A 45 3.22 0.82 -3.68
N LYS A 46 3.17 -0.42 -3.19
CA LYS A 46 2.39 -1.50 -3.80
C LYS A 46 0.90 -1.17 -3.83
N TYR A 47 0.29 -0.77 -2.71
CA TYR A 47 -1.13 -0.43 -2.67
C TYR A 47 -1.49 0.71 -3.62
N ARG A 48 -0.63 1.74 -3.75
CA ARG A 48 -0.85 2.80 -4.75
C ARG A 48 -0.76 2.30 -6.19
N SER A 49 0.16 1.39 -6.46
CA SER A 49 0.32 0.79 -7.80
C SER A 49 -0.88 -0.09 -8.16
N ASP A 50 -1.33 -0.93 -7.22
CA ASP A 50 -2.49 -1.79 -7.37
C ASP A 50 -3.76 -0.94 -7.57
N ALA A 51 -3.95 0.12 -6.77
CA ALA A 51 -5.07 1.05 -6.91
C ALA A 51 -5.07 1.77 -8.27
N GLY A 52 -3.90 2.19 -8.76
CA GLY A 52 -3.76 2.80 -10.09
C GLY A 52 -4.10 1.81 -11.21
N PHE A 53 -3.67 0.56 -11.10
CA PHE A 53 -4.04 -0.48 -12.07
C PHE A 53 -5.56 -0.74 -12.07
N LEU A 54 -6.16 -0.91 -10.89
CA LEU A 54 -7.60 -1.12 -10.73
C LEU A 54 -8.42 0.04 -11.28
N ALA A 55 -7.98 1.29 -11.06
CA ALA A 55 -8.62 2.48 -11.62
C ALA A 55 -8.54 2.51 -13.16
N ASN A 56 -7.36 2.26 -13.73
CA ASN A 56 -7.20 2.23 -15.18
C ASN A 56 -8.00 1.11 -15.83
N ARG A 57 -8.14 -0.05 -15.18
CA ARG A 57 -8.94 -1.15 -15.67
C ARG A 57 -10.42 -0.78 -15.79
N ILE A 58 -11.04 -0.23 -14.74
CA ILE A 58 -12.46 0.17 -14.81
C ILE A 58 -12.67 1.33 -15.79
N ILE A 59 -11.72 2.27 -15.88
CA ILE A 59 -11.75 3.33 -16.92
C ILE A 59 -11.71 2.71 -18.32
N GLY A 60 -10.88 1.70 -18.56
CA GLY A 60 -10.84 0.97 -19.82
C GLY A 60 -12.17 0.26 -20.16
N GLN A 61 -12.84 -0.31 -19.17
CA GLN A 61 -14.18 -0.88 -19.34
C GLN A 61 -15.23 0.19 -19.68
N ILE A 62 -15.19 1.34 -19.01
CA ILE A 62 -16.06 2.48 -19.30
C ILE A 62 -15.83 3.00 -20.73
N TRP A 63 -14.57 3.04 -21.19
CA TRP A 63 -14.26 3.40 -22.57
C TRP A 63 -14.85 2.42 -23.58
N ALA A 64 -14.79 1.12 -23.29
CA ALA A 64 -15.34 0.07 -24.15
C ALA A 64 -16.87 0.16 -24.25
N ASP A 65 -17.55 0.51 -23.15
CA ASP A 65 -19.00 0.70 -23.10
C ASP A 65 -19.41 2.17 -22.86
N ARG A 66 -18.80 3.08 -23.62
CA ARG A 66 -19.00 4.53 -23.49
C ARG A 66 -20.45 4.98 -23.67
N ALA A 67 -21.27 4.19 -24.38
CA ALA A 67 -22.68 4.48 -24.59
C ALA A 67 -23.49 4.37 -23.28
N ASN A 68 -23.05 3.52 -22.35
CA ASN A 68 -23.73 3.26 -21.07
C ASN A 68 -22.95 3.85 -19.88
N LEU A 69 -22.20 4.93 -20.09
CA LEU A 69 -21.34 5.57 -19.09
C LEU A 69 -22.05 5.85 -17.75
N ALA A 70 -23.32 6.28 -17.78
CA ALA A 70 -24.15 6.49 -16.60
C ALA A 70 -24.34 5.24 -15.72
N SER A 71 -24.31 4.05 -16.33
CA SER A 71 -24.51 2.77 -15.61
C SER A 71 -23.32 2.38 -14.74
N PHE A 72 -22.12 2.92 -14.99
CA PHE A 72 -20.92 2.64 -14.21
C PHE A 72 -20.83 3.48 -12.93
N ALA A 73 -21.57 4.59 -12.86
CA ALA A 73 -21.53 5.50 -11.72
C ALA A 73 -22.04 4.84 -10.43
N CYS A 74 -21.32 5.05 -9.34
CA CYS A 74 -21.64 4.50 -8.03
C CYS A 74 -20.99 5.33 -6.92
N ASN A 75 -21.74 5.58 -5.86
CA ASN A 75 -21.24 6.26 -4.67
C ASN A 75 -22.13 5.92 -3.46
N PRO A 76 -21.77 4.92 -2.64
CA PRO A 76 -20.57 4.06 -2.74
C PRO A 76 -20.70 2.95 -3.80
N CYS A 77 -19.56 2.46 -4.30
CA CYS A 77 -19.48 1.25 -5.11
C CYS A 77 -19.26 0.04 -4.19
N THR A 78 -20.21 -0.90 -4.18
CA THR A 78 -20.17 -2.11 -3.34
C THR A 78 -20.41 -3.36 -4.19
N THR A 79 -20.17 -4.54 -3.63
CA THR A 79 -20.32 -5.81 -4.37
C THR A 79 -21.77 -6.10 -4.80
N THR A 80 -22.74 -5.53 -4.09
CA THR A 80 -24.18 -5.75 -4.29
C THR A 80 -24.98 -4.46 -4.54
N GLY A 81 -24.34 -3.30 -4.50
CA GLY A 81 -25.01 -1.99 -4.54
C GLY A 81 -25.14 -1.39 -5.93
N THR A 82 -25.09 -0.06 -5.98
CA THR A 82 -25.28 0.74 -7.19
C THR A 82 -24.14 0.57 -8.19
N GLY A 83 -24.45 0.77 -9.47
CA GLY A 83 -23.54 0.50 -10.58
C GLY A 83 -23.92 -0.78 -11.33
N ASN A 84 -23.42 -0.93 -12.55
CA ASN A 84 -23.68 -2.08 -13.40
C ASN A 84 -22.95 -3.34 -12.91
N VAL A 85 -23.10 -4.45 -13.63
CA VAL A 85 -22.48 -5.73 -13.28
C VAL A 85 -20.96 -5.67 -13.25
N ASP A 86 -20.35 -4.90 -14.17
CA ASP A 86 -18.89 -4.74 -14.25
C ASP A 86 -18.35 -3.94 -13.07
N THR A 87 -19.03 -2.86 -12.68
CA THR A 87 -18.70 -2.07 -11.50
C THR A 87 -18.77 -2.91 -10.22
N ARG A 88 -19.78 -3.77 -10.08
CA ARG A 88 -19.91 -4.67 -8.92
C ARG A 88 -18.84 -5.76 -8.91
N ALA A 89 -18.50 -6.31 -10.07
CA ALA A 89 -17.39 -7.26 -10.22
C ALA A 89 -16.05 -6.61 -9.86
N TRP A 90 -15.83 -5.37 -10.31
CA TRP A 90 -14.67 -4.56 -9.96
C TRP A 90 -14.60 -4.27 -8.45
N ALA A 91 -15.72 -3.88 -7.81
CA ALA A 91 -15.78 -3.70 -6.36
C ALA A 91 -15.45 -5.00 -5.60
N THR A 92 -15.91 -6.16 -6.11
CA THR A 92 -15.59 -7.48 -5.54
C THR A 92 -14.09 -7.81 -5.65
N GLU A 93 -13.47 -7.47 -6.78
CA GLU A 93 -12.03 -7.64 -7.00
C GLU A 93 -11.19 -6.76 -6.06
N ILE A 94 -11.61 -5.53 -5.79
CA ILE A 94 -10.94 -4.66 -4.81
C ILE A 94 -11.00 -5.26 -3.40
N GLN A 95 -12.09 -5.94 -3.05
CA GLN A 95 -12.28 -6.51 -1.70
C GLN A 95 -11.56 -7.85 -1.50
N SER A 96 -11.55 -8.71 -2.52
CA SER A 96 -11.12 -10.12 -2.36
C SER A 96 -10.37 -10.69 -3.56
N GLY A 97 -10.01 -9.86 -4.55
CA GLY A 97 -9.26 -10.27 -5.72
C GLY A 97 -7.75 -10.32 -5.50
N ALA A 98 -7.01 -10.60 -6.59
CA ALA A 98 -5.54 -10.69 -6.56
C ALA A 98 -4.85 -9.35 -6.22
N LEU A 99 -5.52 -8.24 -6.51
CA LEU A 99 -5.06 -6.87 -6.23
C LEU A 99 -5.90 -6.22 -5.12
N GLN A 100 -6.36 -7.01 -4.15
CA GLN A 100 -7.18 -6.52 -3.04
C GLN A 100 -6.53 -5.32 -2.35
N LEU A 101 -7.34 -4.32 -2.04
CA LEU A 101 -6.93 -3.16 -1.27
C LEU A 101 -7.33 -3.36 0.20
N PRO A 102 -6.40 -3.18 1.16
CA PRO A 102 -6.65 -3.50 2.55
C PRO A 102 -7.72 -2.58 3.15
N GLY A 103 -8.60 -3.15 3.97
CA GLY A 103 -9.65 -2.40 4.67
C GLY A 103 -10.87 -2.02 3.80
N VAL A 104 -10.92 -2.41 2.53
CA VAL A 104 -12.11 -2.21 1.68
C VAL A 104 -13.13 -3.29 1.96
N THR A 105 -14.35 -2.87 2.31
CA THR A 105 -15.52 -3.74 2.52
C THR A 105 -16.77 -3.01 2.03
N ASP A 106 -17.90 -3.70 1.91
CA ASP A 106 -19.17 -3.02 1.61
C ASP A 106 -19.62 -2.01 2.68
N ALA A 107 -19.04 -2.06 3.89
CA ALA A 107 -19.34 -1.16 4.99
C ALA A 107 -18.31 -0.03 5.18
N ALA A 108 -17.10 -0.16 4.66
CA ALA A 108 -16.01 0.80 4.89
C ALA A 108 -15.05 0.91 3.70
N ASN A 109 -14.51 2.11 3.50
CA ASN A 109 -13.51 2.42 2.47
C ASN A 109 -13.98 2.04 1.05
N GLN A 110 -15.28 2.19 0.76
CA GLN A 110 -15.84 1.84 -0.54
C GLN A 110 -15.27 2.75 -1.63
N PRO A 111 -14.92 2.20 -2.81
CA PRO A 111 -14.59 3.03 -3.95
C PRO A 111 -15.79 3.86 -4.43
N ILE A 112 -15.49 4.89 -5.23
CA ILE A 112 -16.47 5.83 -5.79
C ILE A 112 -16.17 6.02 -7.27
N ILE A 113 -17.21 6.00 -8.10
CA ILE A 113 -17.18 6.42 -9.50
C ILE A 113 -18.23 7.51 -9.69
N THR A 114 -17.78 8.73 -9.94
CA THR A 114 -18.66 9.86 -10.25
C THR A 114 -18.46 10.34 -11.67
N LEU A 115 -19.53 10.90 -12.23
CA LEU A 115 -19.54 11.50 -13.55
C LEU A 115 -19.63 13.02 -13.39
N GLY A 116 -18.66 13.72 -13.98
CA GLY A 116 -18.62 15.16 -14.05
C GLY A 116 -19.16 15.69 -15.39
N ALA A 117 -19.01 16.99 -15.60
CA ALA A 117 -19.34 17.62 -16.89
C ALA A 117 -18.44 17.07 -18.02
N SER A 118 -18.91 17.17 -19.26
CA SER A 118 -18.15 16.81 -20.47
C SER A 118 -17.62 15.36 -20.45
N ASN A 119 -18.45 14.41 -20.03
CA ASN A 119 -18.09 12.98 -19.92
C ASN A 119 -16.82 12.73 -19.08
N GLN A 120 -16.55 13.58 -18.10
CA GLN A 120 -15.50 13.35 -17.13
C GLN A 120 -15.92 12.20 -16.21
N VAL A 121 -15.05 11.23 -16.03
CA VAL A 121 -15.19 10.12 -15.08
C VAL A 121 -14.14 10.29 -14.01
N GLN A 122 -14.56 10.32 -12.75
CA GLN A 122 -13.67 10.34 -11.60
C GLN A 122 -13.79 9.00 -10.88
N VAL A 123 -12.68 8.28 -10.79
CA VAL A 123 -12.58 7.00 -10.08
C VAL A 123 -11.72 7.23 -8.85
N GLN A 124 -12.32 7.08 -7.67
CA GLN A 124 -11.65 7.23 -6.39
C GLN A 124 -11.63 5.91 -5.65
N LEU A 125 -10.44 5.44 -5.32
CA LEU A 125 -10.23 4.24 -4.51
C LEU A 125 -9.75 4.65 -3.12
N PHE A 126 -10.10 3.84 -2.13
CA PHE A 126 -9.69 4.02 -0.75
C PHE A 126 -9.10 2.73 -0.22
N TRP A 127 -8.19 2.83 0.74
CA TRP A 127 -7.67 1.69 1.48
C TRP A 127 -7.15 2.12 2.84
N GLN A 128 -7.05 1.19 3.76
CA GLN A 128 -6.44 1.38 5.06
C GLN A 128 -5.57 0.16 5.37
N ALA A 129 -4.25 0.34 5.39
CA ALA A 129 -3.33 -0.72 5.77
C ALA A 129 -3.59 -1.18 7.22
N PRO A 130 -3.34 -2.45 7.57
CA PRO A 130 -3.67 -2.99 8.89
C PRO A 130 -3.06 -2.24 10.09
N ASN A 131 -1.90 -1.62 9.89
CA ASN A 131 -1.18 -0.82 10.88
C ASN A 131 -1.40 0.69 10.75
N ALA A 132 -2.22 1.13 9.79
CA ALA A 132 -2.50 2.54 9.56
C ALA A 132 -3.74 2.97 10.36
N THR A 133 -3.64 4.10 11.05
CA THR A 133 -4.77 4.75 11.75
C THR A 133 -5.59 5.66 10.84
N ALA A 134 -5.04 6.01 9.66
CA ALA A 134 -5.67 6.89 8.69
C ALA A 134 -5.92 6.15 7.37
N GLN A 135 -7.08 6.41 6.78
CA GLN A 135 -7.43 5.99 5.43
C GLN A 135 -6.53 6.70 4.40
N ARG A 136 -6.22 6.00 3.32
CA ARG A 136 -5.55 6.50 2.12
C ARG A 136 -6.51 6.49 0.94
N ASN A 137 -6.24 7.35 -0.03
CA ASN A 137 -7.02 7.40 -1.27
C ASN A 137 -6.14 7.55 -2.51
N HIS A 138 -6.72 7.21 -3.65
CA HIS A 138 -6.15 7.42 -4.98
C HIS A 138 -7.27 7.84 -5.93
N LEU A 139 -7.11 9.00 -6.57
CA LEU A 139 -8.08 9.58 -7.50
C LEU A 139 -7.49 9.57 -8.91
N VAL A 140 -8.24 9.03 -9.85
CA VAL A 140 -7.94 9.09 -11.28
C VAL A 140 -9.11 9.76 -11.99
N ILE A 141 -8.79 10.70 -12.89
CA ILE A 141 -9.77 11.41 -13.70
C ILE A 141 -9.50 11.08 -15.17
N ALA A 142 -10.54 10.66 -15.88
CA ALA A 142 -10.51 10.42 -17.31
C ALA A 142 -11.61 11.21 -18.01
N TYR A 143 -11.40 11.56 -19.27
CA TYR A 143 -12.42 12.17 -20.13
C TYR A 143 -12.78 11.18 -21.22
N ILE A 144 -14.04 10.75 -21.24
CA ILE A 144 -14.52 9.77 -22.21
C ILE A 144 -15.11 10.53 -23.39
N ASN A 145 -14.28 10.79 -24.40
CA ASN A 145 -14.69 11.53 -25.59
C ASN A 145 -15.24 10.59 -26.67
N GLY A 146 -16.35 11.05 -27.26
CA GLY A 146 -17.12 10.40 -28.31
C GLY A 146 -16.59 10.73 -29.69
#